data_AF-A0A101XKX3-F1
#
_entry.id   AF-A0A101XKX3-F1
#
_cell.length_a   1.000
_cell.length_b   1.000
_cell.length_c   1.000
_cell.angle_alpha   90.00
_cell.angle_beta   90.00
_cell.angle_gamma   90.00
#
_symmetry.space_group_name_H-M   'P 1'
#
loop_
_entity.id
_entity.type
_entity.pdbx_description
1 polymer ?
#
loop_
_entity_poly.entity_id
_entity_poly.type
_entity_poly.pdbx_seq_one_letter_code
_entity_poly.pdbx_strand_id
1 'polypeptide(L)' 'MPTNIACQVCGGDVPIPDDALDGELTSCPSCGQKYQVVIQNNSIQLKLINVEEEDWGE' A
#
# COMPACT_ATOMS: atom_id res chain seq x y z
N MET A 1 -0.25 -15.49 -8.64
CA MET A 1 -0.58 -15.75 -7.22
C MET A 1 -0.37 -14.42 -6.54
N PRO A 2 -1.39 -13.86 -5.85
CA PRO A 2 -1.25 -12.52 -5.30
C PRO A 2 -0.02 -12.44 -4.40
N THR A 3 0.73 -11.35 -4.53
CA THR A 3 1.89 -11.10 -3.67
C THR A 3 1.40 -10.56 -2.35
N ASN A 4 1.71 -11.25 -1.25
CA ASN A 4 1.35 -10.80 0.10
C ASN A 4 2.51 -10.02 0.72
N ILE A 5 2.25 -8.77 1.08
CA ILE A 5 3.22 -7.89 1.75
C ILE A 5 2.74 -7.61 3.17
N ALA A 6 3.63 -7.70 4.15
CA ALA A 6 3.30 -7.39 5.54
C ALA A 6 3.02 -5.89 5.71
N CYS A 7 1.90 -5.56 6.33
CA CYS A 7 1.53 -4.19 6.66
C CYS A 7 2.51 -3.60 7.66
N GLN A 8 3.10 -2.46 7.33
CA GLN A 8 4.09 -1.77 8.18
C GLN A 8 3.47 -1.12 9.43
N VAL A 9 2.13 -1.08 9.52
CA VAL A 9 1.38 -0.47 10.63
C VAL A 9 0.90 -1.51 11.64
N CYS A 10 0.20 -2.54 11.18
CA CYS A 10 -0.40 -3.55 12.06
C CYS A 10 0.21 -4.95 11.94
N GLY A 11 1.14 -5.17 11.01
CA GLY A 11 1.74 -6.47 10.74
C GLY A 11 0.84 -7.48 10.01
N GLY A 12 -0.40 -7.11 9.65
CA GLY A 12 -1.31 -7.97 8.89
C GLY A 12 -0.92 -8.12 7.42
N ASP A 13 -1.46 -9.12 6.73
CA ASP A 13 -1.21 -9.35 5.30
C ASP A 13 -1.95 -8.35 4.41
N VAL A 14 -1.21 -7.73 3.48
CA VAL A 14 -1.76 -6.88 2.41
C VAL A 14 -1.65 -7.66 1.09
N PRO A 15 -2.78 -8.17 0.55
CA PRO A 15 -2.77 -8.89 -0.72
C PRO A 15 -2.66 -7.91 -1.89
N ILE A 16 -1.65 -8.10 -2.74
CA ILE A 16 -1.45 -7.34 -3.97
C ILE A 16 -1.74 -8.25 -5.18
N PRO A 17 -2.71 -7.89 -6.04
CA PRO A 17 -3.02 -8.69 -7.21
C PRO A 17 -1.82 -8.72 -8.18
N ASP A 18 -1.63 -9.83 -8.92
CA ASP A 18 -0.56 -9.94 -9.92
C ASP A 18 -0.72 -8.93 -11.08
N ASP A 19 -1.95 -8.45 -11.32
CA ASP A 19 -2.29 -7.44 -12.33
C ASP A 19 -2.21 -6.01 -11.78
N ALA A 20 -1.72 -5.82 -10.55
CA ALA A 20 -1.53 -4.50 -9.96
C ALA A 20 -0.60 -3.66 -10.82
N LEU A 21 -0.97 -2.40 -11.03
CA LEU A 21 -0.18 -1.44 -11.78
C LEU A 21 0.67 -0.56 -10.85
N ASP A 22 1.78 -0.05 -11.38
CA ASP A 22 2.56 0.97 -10.67
C ASP A 22 1.70 2.20 -10.42
N GLY A 23 1.73 2.69 -9.17
CA GLY A 23 0.91 3.81 -8.71
C GLY A 23 -0.50 3.43 -8.25
N GLU A 24 -0.91 2.16 -8.36
CA GLU A 24 -2.23 1.70 -7.88
C GLU A 24 -2.38 1.91 -6.36
N LEU A 25 -3.60 2.26 -5.94
CA LEU A 25 -3.92 2.46 -4.53
C LEU A 25 -4.53 1.19 -3.94
N THR A 26 -3.95 0.71 -2.86
CA THR A 26 -4.45 -0.42 -2.09
C THR A 26 -4.56 -0.05 -0.61
N SER A 27 -5.26 -0.86 0.17
CA SER A 27 -5.44 -0.62 1.60
C SER A 27 -5.35 -1.92 2.38
N CYS A 28 -4.73 -1.87 3.54
CA CYS A 28 -4.64 -3.02 4.43
C CYS A 28 -6.04 -3.39 4.93
N PRO A 29 -6.54 -4.62 4.68
CA PRO A 29 -7.86 -5.03 5.13
C PRO A 29 -7.96 -5.18 6.66
N SER A 30 -6.81 -5.30 7.36
CA SER A 30 -6.76 -5.49 8.81
C SER A 30 -6.85 -4.20 9.62
N CYS A 31 -6.21 -3.11 9.16
CA CYS A 31 -6.17 -1.83 9.90
C CYS A 31 -6.68 -0.61 9.11
N GLY A 32 -6.95 -0.75 7.81
CA GLY A 32 -7.42 0.34 6.96
C GLY A 32 -6.33 1.28 6.42
N GLN A 33 -5.05 1.06 6.74
CA GLN A 33 -3.94 1.87 6.22
C GLN A 33 -3.91 1.86 4.69
N LYS A 34 -3.83 3.04 4.07
CA LYS A 34 -3.70 3.20 2.62
C LYS A 34 -2.24 3.12 2.19
N TYR A 35 -2.01 2.46 1.06
CA TYR A 35 -0.71 2.28 0.43
C TYR A 35 -0.79 2.55 -1.07
N GLN A 36 0.31 3.04 -1.63
CA GLN A 36 0.54 3.08 -3.06
C GLN A 36 1.44 1.91 -3.45
N VAL A 37 1.03 1.15 -4.46
CA VAL A 37 1.83 0.12 -5.10
C VAL A 37 2.92 0.78 -5.92
N VAL A 38 4.18 0.40 -5.70
CA VAL A 38 5.35 0.89 -6.43
C VAL A 38 6.06 -0.31 -7.02
N ILE A 39 6.20 -0.37 -8.34
CA ILE A 39 6.82 -1.49 -9.05
C ILE A 39 8.16 -1.03 -9.62
N GLN A 40 9.26 -1.51 -9.05
CA GLN A 40 10.62 -1.17 -9.50
C GLN A 40 11.44 -2.43 -9.75
N ASN A 41 12.05 -2.55 -10.93
CA ASN A 41 12.91 -3.70 -11.28
C ASN A 41 12.25 -5.06 -10.98
N ASN A 42 10.98 -5.25 -11.36
CA ASN A 42 10.19 -6.45 -11.06
C ASN A 42 9.96 -6.73 -9.56
N SER A 43 10.23 -5.78 -8.68
CA SER A 43 9.94 -5.86 -7.24
C SER A 43 8.77 -4.96 -6.89
N ILE A 44 7.80 -5.52 -6.17
CA ILE A 44 6.64 -4.78 -5.67
C ILE A 44 6.97 -4.23 -4.29
N GLN A 45 6.73 -2.94 -4.11
CA GLN A 45 6.86 -2.23 -2.84
C GLN A 45 5.57 -1.51 -2.50
N LEU A 46 5.33 -1.30 -1.21
CA LEU A 46 4.22 -0.48 -0.72
C LEU A 46 4.77 0.79 -0.11
N LYS A 47 4.32 1.93 -0.62
CA LYS A 47 4.58 3.24 -0.04
C LYS A 47 3.41 3.62 0.84
N LEU A 48 3.63 3.91 2.12
CA LEU A 48 2.57 4.43 2.99
C LEU A 48 2.02 5.72 2.41
N ILE A 49 0.70 5.79 2.25
CA ILE A 49 0.01 7.05 2.10
C ILE A 49 -0.46 7.42 3.49
N ASN A 50 0.30 8.28 4.14
CA ASN A 50 -0.24 9.02 5.26
C ASN A 50 -1.18 10.04 4.63
N VAL A 51 -2.49 9.90 4.90
CA VAL A 51 -3.36 11.06 4.78
C VAL A 51 -2.92 11.95 5.92
N GLU A 52 -1.98 12.82 5.65
CA GLU A 52 -1.58 13.89 6.55
C GLU A 52 -2.81 14.81 6.69
N GLU A 53 -3.67 14.47 7.66
CA GLU A 53 -4.84 15.26 8.08
C GLU A 53 -4.43 16.48 8.93
N GLU A 54 -3.23 17.02 8.74
CA GLU A 54 -2.68 18.09 9.59
C GLU A 54 -2.19 19.33 8.84
N ASP A 55 -2.50 19.48 7.54
CA ASP A 55 -2.53 20.80 6.90
C ASP A 55 -3.08 20.69 5.46
N TRP A 56 -4.40 20.51 5.33
CA TRP A 56 -5.05 21.19 4.21
C TRP A 56 -4.99 22.69 4.54
N GLY A 57 -3.79 23.24 4.39
CA GLY A 57 -3.44 24.61 4.75
C GLY A 57 -4.26 25.58 3.94
N GLU A 58 -5.13 26.28 4.67
CA GLU A 58 -5.76 27.59 4.40
C GLU A 58 -6.62 27.76 3.13
#